data_AF-A0A1B6IRK2-F1
#
_entry.id   AF-A0A1B6IRK2-F1
#
_cell.length_a   1.000
_cell.length_b   1.000
_cell.length_c   1.000
_cell.angle_alpha   90.00
_cell.angle_beta   90.00
_cell.angle_gamma   90.00
#
_symmetry.space_group_name_H-M   'P 1'
#
loop_
_entity.id
_entity.type
_entity.pdbx_description
1 polymer ?
#
loop_
_entity_poly.entity_id
_entity_poly.type
_entity_poly.pdbx_seq_one_letter_code
_entity_poly.pdbx_strand_id
1 'polypeptide(L)'
;RQAPGKRDYKTVKSKVSGEKEKLQIRHMVMTVKEAYALFVEENPGIGIKKSKFYSLRPIHIRLSSEMPHNVCVCKLHANFNFLTESLSKAVVGFPPTGKELLAAICCNITSEACMTESCNKCKDTNFLTKFSLNIDLEAQISWKQWGEVNKRPVITYVETTIGEAMEMVQNMLGKFNVHCYI
;
A
#
# COMPACT_ATOMS: atom_id res chain seq x y z
N ARG A 1 -10.79 -2.52 -1.88
CA ARG A 1 -9.86 -3.06 -2.90
C ARG A 1 -9.63 -1.96 -3.93
N GLN A 2 -8.38 -1.61 -4.24
CA GLN A 2 -8.14 -0.63 -5.30
C GLN A 2 -8.41 -1.29 -6.65
N ALA A 3 -9.25 -0.68 -7.48
CA ALA A 3 -9.46 -1.13 -8.85
C ALA A 3 -8.21 -0.78 -9.69
N PRO A 4 -7.88 -1.57 -10.74
CA PRO A 4 -6.81 -1.23 -11.68
C PRO A 4 -7.01 0.18 -12.23
N GLY A 5 -5.97 1.01 -12.14
CA GLY A 5 -5.97 2.36 -12.69
C GLY A 5 -5.82 2.33 -14.21
N LYS A 6 -6.05 3.46 -14.89
CA LYS A 6 -5.98 3.57 -16.37
C LYS A 6 -4.63 3.13 -16.98
N ARG A 7 -3.55 3.12 -16.18
CA ARG A 7 -2.22 2.67 -16.62
C ARG A 7 -2.03 1.15 -16.50
N ASP A 8 -2.92 0.46 -15.79
CA ASP A 8 -2.87 -0.99 -15.57
C ASP A 8 -3.60 -1.73 -16.71
N TYR A 9 -2.90 -1.92 -17.83
CA TYR A 9 -3.40 -2.63 -19.00
C TYR A 9 -2.47 -3.77 -19.44
N LYS A 10 -3.02 -4.73 -20.20
CA LYS A 10 -2.25 -5.73 -20.94
C LYS A 10 -2.35 -5.45 -22.43
N THR A 11 -1.21 -5.50 -23.11
CA THR A 11 -1.19 -5.50 -24.58
C THR A 11 -1.40 -6.94 -25.07
N VAL A 12 -2.44 -7.14 -25.87
CA VAL A 12 -2.83 -8.44 -26.43
C VAL A 12 -2.80 -8.34 -27.95
N LYS A 13 -2.38 -9.40 -28.64
CA LYS A 13 -2.54 -9.47 -30.10
C LYS A 13 -3.94 -9.98 -30.41
N SER A 14 -4.76 -9.17 -31.08
CA SER A 14 -6.07 -9.58 -31.53
C SER A 14 -5.94 -10.76 -32.49
N LYS A 15 -6.69 -11.83 -32.24
CA LYS A 15 -6.72 -12.98 -33.14
C LYS A 15 -7.51 -12.71 -34.42
N VAL A 16 -8.31 -11.65 -34.46
CA VAL A 16 -9.17 -11.29 -35.60
C VAL A 16 -8.45 -10.31 -36.52
N SER A 17 -7.94 -9.19 -35.98
CA SER A 17 -7.25 -8.17 -36.79
C SER A 17 -5.74 -8.37 -36.90
N GLY A 18 -5.14 -9.18 -36.01
CA GLY A 18 -3.69 -9.35 -35.93
C GLY A 18 -2.96 -8.17 -35.25
N GLU A 19 -3.65 -7.10 -34.92
CA GLU A 19 -3.10 -5.90 -34.31
C GLU A 19 -2.95 -6.02 -32.78
N LYS A 20 -2.13 -5.13 -32.19
CA LYS A 20 -1.96 -5.05 -30.74
C LYS A 20 -3.04 -4.14 -30.14
N GLU A 21 -3.85 -4.70 -29.25
CA GLU A 21 -4.87 -3.98 -28.49
C GLU A 21 -4.48 -3.87 -27.02
N LYS A 22 -4.83 -2.74 -26.37
CA LYS A 22 -4.65 -2.55 -24.93
C LYS A 22 -5.94 -2.90 -24.21
N LEU A 23 -5.92 -3.98 -23.43
CA LEU A 23 -7.05 -4.38 -22.59
C LEU A 23 -6.80 -3.97 -21.14
N GLN A 24 -7.74 -3.21 -20.58
CA GLN A 24 -7.71 -2.82 -19.17
C GLN A 24 -7.72 -4.06 -18.28
N ILE A 25 -6.82 -4.12 -17.29
CA ILE A 25 -6.83 -5.22 -16.32
C ILE A 25 -8.12 -5.15 -15.51
N ARG A 26 -8.77 -6.30 -15.32
CA ARG A 26 -9.95 -6.42 -14.44
C ARG A 26 -9.71 -7.49 -13.39
N HIS A 27 -10.19 -7.23 -12.18
CA HIS A 27 -10.10 -8.17 -11.07
C HIS A 27 -11.35 -9.02 -11.00
N MET A 28 -11.17 -10.34 -10.98
CA MET A 28 -12.26 -11.27 -10.74
C MET A 28 -12.61 -11.24 -9.25
N VAL A 29 -13.84 -10.82 -8.94
CA VAL A 29 -14.31 -10.66 -7.56
C VAL A 29 -14.62 -12.02 -6.91
N MET A 30 -15.15 -12.94 -7.71
CA MET A 30 -15.39 -14.34 -7.36
C MET A 30 -14.23 -15.24 -7.79
N THR A 31 -14.20 -16.46 -7.28
CA THR A 31 -13.27 -17.51 -7.70
C THR A 31 -13.67 -18.08 -9.07
N VAL A 32 -12.70 -18.66 -9.79
CA VAL A 32 -12.98 -19.37 -11.05
C VAL A 32 -13.88 -20.59 -10.82
N LYS A 33 -13.90 -21.15 -9.59
CA LYS A 33 -14.79 -22.26 -9.22
C LYS A 33 -16.25 -21.79 -9.16
N GLU A 34 -16.51 -20.65 -8.53
CA GLU A 34 -17.86 -20.06 -8.46
C GLU A 34 -18.35 -19.66 -9.85
N ALA A 35 -17.51 -19.02 -10.66
CA ALA A 35 -17.88 -18.70 -12.04
C ALA A 35 -18.17 -19.94 -12.91
N TYR A 36 -17.47 -21.06 -12.67
CA TYR A 36 -17.77 -22.31 -13.36
C TYR A 36 -19.12 -22.90 -12.92
N ALA A 37 -19.45 -22.82 -11.63
CA ALA A 37 -20.75 -23.29 -11.13
C ALA A 37 -21.90 -22.51 -11.77
N LEU A 38 -21.80 -21.18 -11.80
CA LEU A 38 -22.77 -20.31 -12.48
C LEU A 38 -22.86 -20.61 -13.98
N PHE A 39 -21.74 -20.82 -14.65
CA PHE A 39 -21.72 -21.16 -16.07
C PHE A 39 -22.50 -22.46 -16.38
N VAL A 40 -22.32 -23.50 -15.57
CA VAL A 40 -23.01 -24.79 -15.75
C VAL A 40 -24.52 -24.65 -15.48
N GLU A 41 -24.90 -23.85 -14.48
CA GLU A 41 -26.30 -23.56 -14.15
C GLU A 41 -26.99 -22.78 -15.28
N GLU A 42 -26.34 -21.74 -15.79
CA GLU A 42 -26.88 -20.89 -16.87
C GLU A 42 -26.84 -21.56 -18.25
N ASN A 43 -25.97 -22.56 -18.44
CA ASN A 43 -25.73 -23.20 -19.74
C ASN A 43 -25.73 -24.74 -19.64
N PRO A 44 -26.86 -25.37 -19.26
CA PRO A 44 -26.93 -26.80 -18.98
C PRO A 44 -26.62 -27.69 -20.20
N GLY A 45 -26.77 -27.16 -21.42
CA GLY A 45 -26.45 -27.87 -22.67
C GLY A 45 -24.99 -27.82 -23.10
N ILE A 46 -24.14 -27.02 -22.43
CA ILE A 46 -22.74 -26.83 -22.85
C ILE A 46 -21.81 -27.73 -22.02
N GLY A 47 -21.31 -28.81 -22.64
CA GLY A 47 -20.43 -29.80 -22.02
C GLY A 47 -18.97 -29.37 -21.83
N ILE A 48 -18.70 -28.16 -21.32
CA ILE A 48 -17.33 -27.69 -21.04
C ILE A 48 -16.87 -28.22 -19.67
N LYS A 49 -15.75 -28.95 -19.67
CA LYS A 49 -15.09 -29.39 -18.43
C LYS A 49 -14.38 -28.23 -17.73
N LYS A 50 -14.29 -28.30 -16.40
CA LYS A 50 -13.66 -27.30 -15.52
C LYS A 50 -12.26 -26.85 -15.99
N SER A 51 -11.37 -27.76 -16.35
CA SER A 51 -10.01 -27.42 -16.82
C SER A 51 -10.02 -26.56 -18.08
N LYS A 52 -10.91 -26.89 -19.04
CA LYS A 52 -11.08 -26.11 -20.26
C LYS A 52 -11.66 -24.73 -19.96
N PHE A 53 -12.68 -24.65 -19.11
CA PHE A 53 -13.24 -23.37 -18.65
C PHE A 53 -12.17 -22.46 -18.05
N TYR A 54 -11.31 -23.01 -17.17
CA TYR A 54 -10.23 -22.28 -16.52
C TYR A 54 -9.23 -21.72 -17.56
N SER A 55 -8.91 -22.50 -18.59
CA SER A 55 -8.00 -22.08 -19.68
C SER A 55 -8.57 -21.00 -20.60
N LEU A 56 -9.90 -20.88 -20.66
CA LEU A 56 -10.60 -19.89 -21.49
C LEU A 56 -10.72 -18.52 -20.81
N ARG A 57 -10.23 -18.39 -19.57
CA ARG A 57 -10.21 -17.11 -18.85
C ARG A 57 -9.50 -16.03 -19.69
N PRO A 58 -10.13 -14.87 -19.94
CA PRO A 58 -9.49 -13.81 -20.70
C PRO A 58 -8.22 -13.32 -19.99
N ILE A 59 -7.16 -13.10 -20.76
CA ILE A 59 -5.82 -12.87 -20.20
C ILE A 59 -5.66 -11.54 -19.43
N HIS A 60 -6.60 -10.60 -19.63
CA HIS A 60 -6.67 -9.34 -18.90
C HIS A 60 -7.42 -9.45 -17.56
N ILE A 61 -7.94 -10.65 -17.23
CA ILE A 61 -8.56 -10.94 -15.93
C ILE A 61 -7.51 -11.48 -14.97
N ARG A 62 -7.37 -10.83 -13.82
CA ARG A 62 -6.55 -11.29 -12.68
C ARG A 62 -7.41 -11.91 -11.61
N LEU A 63 -6.93 -13.00 -11.04
CA LEU A 63 -7.54 -13.65 -9.89
C LEU A 63 -7.27 -12.86 -8.62
N SER A 64 -8.18 -12.99 -7.66
CA SER A 64 -7.97 -12.42 -6.33
C SER A 64 -6.68 -12.94 -5.68
N SER A 65 -6.28 -14.19 -5.93
CA SER A 65 -5.02 -14.76 -5.42
C SER A 65 -3.75 -14.24 -6.10
N GLU A 66 -3.87 -13.64 -7.30
CA GLU A 66 -2.74 -12.98 -7.99
C GLU A 66 -2.56 -11.53 -7.52
N MET A 67 -3.47 -11.03 -6.68
CA MET A 67 -3.35 -9.69 -6.14
C MET A 67 -2.46 -9.69 -4.89
N PRO A 68 -1.64 -8.64 -4.70
CA PRO A 68 -0.96 -8.43 -3.44
C PRO A 68 -2.00 -8.27 -2.31
N HIS A 69 -2.17 -9.33 -1.51
CA HIS A 69 -3.00 -9.33 -0.30
C HIS A 69 -2.37 -8.51 0.83
N ASN A 70 -1.15 -8.00 0.63
CA ASN A 70 -0.28 -7.40 1.64
C ASN A 70 -0.27 -5.87 1.64
N VAL A 71 -1.29 -5.21 1.06
CA VAL A 71 -1.40 -3.75 1.12
C VAL A 71 -2.40 -3.33 2.21
N CYS A 72 -1.92 -2.75 3.31
CA CYS A 72 -2.84 -2.10 4.27
C CYS A 72 -3.53 -0.94 3.56
N VAL A 73 -4.86 -0.89 3.65
CA VAL A 73 -5.68 0.22 3.15
C VAL A 73 -6.10 1.17 4.29
N CYS A 74 -5.50 1.01 5.46
CA CYS A 74 -5.80 1.77 6.64
C CYS A 74 -5.22 3.20 6.54
N LYS A 75 -5.99 4.17 7.09
CA LYS A 75 -5.60 5.59 7.17
C LYS A 75 -4.25 5.78 7.87
N LEU A 76 -3.97 4.97 8.90
CA LEU A 76 -2.73 5.05 9.67
C LEU A 76 -1.50 4.74 8.80
N HIS A 77 -1.46 3.59 8.10
CA HIS A 77 -0.33 3.27 7.21
C HIS A 77 -0.23 4.25 6.03
N ALA A 78 -1.36 4.66 5.46
CA ALA A 78 -1.34 5.60 4.35
C ALA A 78 -0.75 6.96 4.76
N ASN A 79 -1.26 7.57 5.85
CA ASN A 79 -0.79 8.87 6.31
C ASN A 79 0.65 8.82 6.82
N PHE A 80 1.02 7.77 7.55
CA PHE A 80 2.38 7.61 8.04
C PHE A 80 3.37 7.50 6.86
N ASN A 81 3.06 6.70 5.83
CA ASN A 81 3.90 6.61 4.64
C ASN A 81 3.94 7.91 3.84
N PHE A 82 2.85 8.68 3.76
CA PHE A 82 2.88 9.97 3.07
C PHE A 82 3.78 10.99 3.76
N LEU A 83 3.79 10.99 5.10
CA LEU A 83 4.67 11.84 5.89
C LEU A 83 6.15 11.42 5.73
N THR A 84 6.46 10.13 5.85
CA THR A 84 7.84 9.63 5.65
C THR A 84 8.35 9.86 4.23
N GLU A 85 7.48 9.69 3.22
CA GLU A 85 7.83 9.96 1.82
C GLU A 85 8.18 11.44 1.62
N SER A 86 7.41 12.37 2.20
CA SER A 86 7.71 13.80 2.10
C SER A 86 9.04 14.16 2.77
N LEU A 87 9.26 13.65 4.00
CA LEU A 87 10.52 13.84 4.70
C LEU A 87 11.71 13.26 3.92
N SER A 88 11.58 12.09 3.27
CA SER A 88 12.65 11.50 2.46
C SER A 88 13.06 12.32 1.24
N LYS A 89 12.17 13.20 0.76
CA LYS A 89 12.47 14.12 -0.35
C LYS A 89 13.20 15.37 0.14
N ALA A 90 12.92 15.80 1.36
CA ALA A 90 13.51 16.99 1.96
C ALA A 90 14.81 16.69 2.74
N VAL A 91 14.93 15.49 3.29
CA VAL A 91 16.01 15.06 4.17
C VAL A 91 16.75 13.88 3.56
N VAL A 92 18.00 14.12 3.15
CA VAL A 92 18.87 13.10 2.57
C VAL A 92 19.11 11.98 3.59
N GLY A 93 18.85 10.75 3.17
CA GLY A 93 19.03 9.56 4.02
C GLY A 93 17.85 9.24 4.94
N PHE A 94 16.77 10.03 4.91
CA PHE A 94 15.56 9.70 5.64
C PHE A 94 14.79 8.54 4.97
N PRO A 95 14.32 7.52 5.71
CA PRO A 95 13.63 6.37 5.13
C PRO A 95 12.30 6.77 4.44
N PRO A 96 12.08 6.40 3.17
CA PRO A 96 10.89 6.80 2.41
C PRO A 96 9.61 6.11 2.85
N THR A 97 9.70 4.93 3.48
CA THR A 97 8.54 4.16 3.93
C THR A 97 8.57 3.93 5.43
N GLY A 98 7.39 3.81 6.05
CA GLY A 98 7.30 3.51 7.47
C GLY A 98 7.94 2.17 7.83
N LYS A 99 7.92 1.18 6.93
CA LYS A 99 8.61 -0.10 7.12
C LYS A 99 10.13 0.08 7.19
N GLU A 100 10.69 0.89 6.30
CA GLU A 100 12.13 1.19 6.31
C GLU A 100 12.51 2.03 7.52
N LEU A 101 11.65 2.95 7.95
CA LEU A 101 11.84 3.70 9.18
C LEU A 101 11.88 2.78 10.40
N LEU A 102 10.92 1.85 10.52
CA LEU A 102 10.90 0.84 11.58
C LEU A 102 12.18 0.00 11.58
N ALA A 103 12.64 -0.45 10.41
CA ALA A 103 13.89 -1.19 10.28
C ALA A 103 15.11 -0.38 10.71
N ALA A 104 15.06 0.96 10.58
CA ALA A 104 16.13 1.83 11.02
C ALA A 104 16.11 2.09 12.53
N ILE A 105 14.95 2.14 13.18
CA ILE A 105 14.84 2.53 14.61
C ILE A 105 14.69 1.34 15.57
N CYS A 106 14.05 0.25 15.14
CA CYS A 106 13.83 -0.94 15.97
C CYS A 106 15.01 -1.92 15.83
N CYS A 107 15.41 -2.54 16.94
CA CYS A 107 16.43 -3.60 16.87
C CYS A 107 15.93 -4.84 16.10
N ASN A 108 14.65 -5.17 16.25
CA ASN A 108 14.00 -6.25 15.51
C ASN A 108 12.49 -5.96 15.38
N ILE A 109 12.01 -5.77 14.16
CA ILE A 109 10.59 -5.49 13.87
C ILE A 109 9.65 -6.68 14.14
N THR A 110 10.19 -7.89 14.31
CA THR A 110 9.39 -9.07 14.69
C THR A 110 9.35 -9.28 16.21
N SER A 111 10.03 -8.44 16.99
CA SER A 111 10.04 -8.52 18.45
C SER A 111 8.92 -7.67 19.02
N GLU A 112 7.99 -8.29 19.75
CA GLU A 112 6.95 -7.58 20.48
C GLU A 112 7.53 -6.47 21.35
N ALA A 113 8.65 -6.72 22.03
CA ALA A 113 9.27 -5.74 22.91
C ALA A 113 9.73 -4.48 22.17
N CYS A 114 10.25 -4.62 20.94
CA CYS A 114 10.63 -3.47 20.12
C CYS A 114 9.40 -2.70 19.61
N MET A 115 8.33 -3.42 19.28
CA MET A 115 7.13 -2.84 18.68
C MET A 115 6.15 -2.25 19.70
N THR A 116 6.35 -2.52 21.00
CA THR A 116 5.53 -2.04 22.14
C THR A 116 6.28 -1.09 23.08
N GLU A 117 7.41 -0.52 22.65
CA GLU A 117 8.24 0.43 23.41
C GLU A 117 8.85 -0.12 24.72
N SER A 118 8.80 -1.44 24.94
CA SER A 118 9.38 -2.09 26.12
C SER A 118 10.84 -2.54 25.94
N CYS A 119 11.42 -2.33 24.76
CA CYS A 119 12.80 -2.73 24.47
C CYS A 119 13.83 -1.76 25.04
N ASN A 120 14.64 -2.21 25.99
CA ASN A 120 15.72 -1.42 26.60
C ASN A 120 16.82 -0.94 25.63
N LYS A 121 16.86 -1.43 24.39
CA LYS A 121 17.86 -1.03 23.39
C LYS A 121 17.38 0.07 22.46
N CYS A 122 16.10 0.05 22.07
CA CYS A 122 15.56 1.00 21.09
C CYS A 122 14.48 1.94 21.62
N LYS A 123 13.98 1.74 22.86
CA LYS A 123 12.98 2.63 23.47
C LYS A 123 13.48 4.06 23.65
N ASP A 124 14.78 4.22 23.96
CA ASP A 124 15.40 5.51 24.24
C ASP A 124 16.12 6.10 23.01
N THR A 125 16.00 5.45 21.84
CA THR A 125 16.58 5.97 20.61
C THR A 125 15.82 7.23 20.23
N ASN A 126 16.41 8.40 20.51
CA ASN A 126 15.84 9.67 20.10
C ASN A 126 15.87 9.75 18.56
N PHE A 127 14.72 9.47 17.94
CA PHE A 127 14.51 9.47 16.50
C PHE A 127 15.07 10.74 15.84
N LEU A 128 14.88 11.91 16.47
CA LEU A 128 15.38 13.18 15.95
C LEU A 128 16.90 13.14 15.82
N THR A 129 17.63 12.68 16.83
CA THR A 129 19.10 12.66 16.80
C THR A 129 19.70 11.81 15.69
N LYS A 130 18.98 10.79 15.21
CA LYS A 130 19.46 9.90 14.14
C LYS A 130 19.35 10.55 12.76
N PHE A 131 18.40 11.47 12.59
CA PHE A 131 18.05 12.01 11.29
C PHE A 131 18.09 13.53 11.21
N SER A 132 18.43 14.28 12.28
CA SER A 132 18.38 15.75 12.31
C SER A 132 19.73 16.45 12.07
N LEU A 133 20.82 15.71 11.83
CA LEU A 133 22.14 16.31 11.64
C LEU A 133 22.21 17.11 10.32
N ASN A 134 22.55 18.40 10.43
CA ASN A 134 22.73 19.34 9.31
C ASN A 134 21.48 19.60 8.46
N ILE A 135 20.30 19.56 9.06
CA ILE A 135 19.04 19.85 8.37
C ILE A 135 18.48 21.19 8.84
N ASP A 136 18.01 21.97 7.88
CA ASP A 136 17.23 23.17 8.15
C ASP A 136 15.84 22.77 8.63
N LEU A 137 15.63 22.77 9.95
CA LEU A 137 14.36 22.37 10.55
C LEU A 137 13.22 23.33 10.22
N GLU A 138 13.52 24.58 9.84
CA GLU A 138 12.53 25.61 9.49
C GLU A 138 12.10 25.55 8.02
N ALA A 139 12.76 24.72 7.21
CA ALA A 139 12.40 24.53 5.81
C ALA A 139 10.96 24.00 5.70
N GLN A 140 10.19 24.61 4.79
CA GLN A 140 8.80 24.26 4.58
C GLN A 140 8.66 23.01 3.71
N ILE A 141 7.77 22.11 4.12
CA ILE A 141 7.36 20.95 3.35
C ILE A 141 5.84 20.86 3.27
N SER A 142 5.38 20.34 2.14
CA SER A 142 3.98 19.98 1.94
C SER A 142 3.85 18.47 1.91
N TRP A 143 2.86 17.91 2.61
CA TRP A 143 2.56 16.49 2.52
C TRP A 143 1.06 16.25 2.50
N LYS A 144 0.66 15.14 1.87
CA LYS A 144 -0.74 14.76 1.73
C LYS A 144 -1.15 13.83 2.85
N GLN A 145 -2.39 13.95 3.30
CA GLN A 145 -2.99 13.01 4.25
C GLN A 145 -4.43 12.68 3.85
N TRP A 146 -4.89 11.50 4.23
CA TRP A 146 -6.31 11.24 4.31
C TRP A 146 -6.86 11.95 5.54
N GLY A 147 -7.74 12.92 5.30
CA GLY A 147 -8.59 13.59 6.28
C GLY A 147 -10.05 13.18 6.12
N GLU A 148 -10.94 13.88 6.82
CA GLU A 148 -12.39 13.70 6.70
C GLU A 148 -13.06 15.07 6.54
N VAL A 149 -13.86 15.21 5.49
CA VAL A 149 -14.70 16.39 5.27
C VAL A 149 -16.12 15.89 5.09
N ASN A 150 -17.05 16.37 5.93
CA ASN A 150 -18.45 15.91 5.93
C ASN A 150 -18.59 14.38 6.03
N LYS A 151 -17.79 13.74 6.89
CA LYS A 151 -17.73 12.27 7.08
C LYS A 151 -17.30 11.48 5.84
N ARG A 152 -16.73 12.15 4.83
CA ARG A 152 -16.16 11.51 3.64
C ARG A 152 -14.64 11.58 3.70
N PRO A 153 -13.93 10.46 3.47
CA PRO A 153 -12.49 10.46 3.39
C PRO A 153 -12.06 11.25 2.16
N VAL A 154 -11.21 12.25 2.37
CA VAL A 154 -10.67 13.11 1.31
C VAL A 154 -9.17 13.26 1.51
N ILE A 155 -8.43 13.46 0.42
CA ILE A 155 -7.01 13.82 0.51
C ILE A 155 -6.92 15.32 0.74
N THR A 156 -6.25 15.72 1.82
CA THR A 156 -5.88 17.10 2.12
C THR A 156 -4.36 17.24 2.11
N TYR A 157 -3.89 18.48 1.97
CA TYR A 157 -2.47 18.82 2.07
C TYR A 157 -2.22 19.60 3.35
N VAL A 158 -1.07 19.33 3.96
CA VAL A 158 -0.60 19.99 5.19
C VAL A 158 0.74 20.63 4.86
N GLU A 159 0.82 21.93 5.06
CA GLU A 159 2.06 22.70 5.03
C GLU A 159 2.60 22.77 6.46
N THR A 160 3.88 22.47 6.63
CA THR A 160 4.54 22.36 7.93
C THR A 160 6.05 22.54 7.76
N THR A 161 6.77 22.79 8.85
CA THR A 161 8.25 22.75 8.80
C THR A 161 8.77 21.31 8.86
N ILE A 162 10.03 21.09 8.46
CA ILE A 162 10.68 19.78 8.65
C ILE A 162 10.67 19.38 10.13
N GLY A 163 10.96 20.31 11.04
CA GLY A 163 10.95 20.07 12.49
C GLY A 163 9.60 19.57 13.00
N GLU A 164 8.52 20.28 12.66
CA GLU A 164 7.16 19.88 13.01
C GLU A 164 6.78 18.52 12.40
N ALA A 165 7.14 18.26 11.14
CA ALA A 165 6.90 16.97 10.51
C ALA A 165 7.63 15.81 11.19
N MET A 166 8.87 16.03 11.65
CA MET A 166 9.61 15.05 12.43
C MET A 166 8.94 14.78 13.79
N GLU A 167 8.45 15.80 14.48
CA GLU A 167 7.67 15.63 15.71
C GLU A 167 6.37 14.85 15.47
N MET A 168 5.68 15.11 14.36
CA MET A 168 4.49 14.35 13.96
C MET A 168 4.82 12.86 13.77
N VAL A 169 5.94 12.53 13.12
CA VAL A 169 6.40 11.14 13.01
C VAL A 169 6.61 10.54 14.41
N GLN A 170 7.35 11.23 15.27
CA GLN A 170 7.65 10.76 16.62
C GLN A 170 6.38 10.49 17.44
N ASN A 171 5.39 11.38 17.37
CA ASN A 171 4.10 11.22 18.06
C ASN A 171 3.25 10.07 17.49
N MET A 172 3.43 9.74 16.21
CA MET A 172 2.72 8.62 15.57
C MET A 172 3.41 7.28 15.75
N LEU A 173 4.72 7.25 16.05
CA LEU A 173 5.53 6.04 16.07
C LEU A 173 4.97 4.96 17.00
N GLY A 174 4.69 5.27 18.26
CA GLY A 174 4.21 4.26 19.21
C GLY A 174 2.97 3.51 18.73
N LYS A 175 1.98 4.26 18.23
CA LYS A 175 0.76 3.69 17.64
C LYS A 175 1.03 2.92 16.34
N PHE A 176 1.93 3.44 15.50
CA PHE A 176 2.29 2.81 14.23
C PHE A 176 3.02 1.49 14.45
N ASN A 177 3.98 1.43 15.38
CA ASN A 177 4.74 0.23 15.72
C ASN A 177 3.81 -0.91 16.13
N VAL A 178 2.94 -0.66 17.11
CA VAL A 178 1.97 -1.66 17.58
C VAL A 178 1.04 -2.10 16.45
N HIS A 179 0.57 -1.17 15.61
CA HIS A 179 -0.28 -1.48 14.47
C HIS A 179 0.40 -2.32 13.38
N CYS A 180 1.73 -2.20 13.21
CA CYS A 180 2.49 -3.02 12.27
C CYS A 180 2.78 -4.43 12.79
N TYR A 181 2.75 -4.64 14.11
CA TYR A 181 3.03 -5.94 14.73
C TYR A 181 1.80 -6.86 14.80
N ILE A 182 0.63 -6.28 15.06
CA ILE A 182 -0.68 -6.97 15.14
C ILE A 182 -1.21 -7.28 13.73
#